data_AF-A0A3B4FIA0-F1
#
_entry.id   AF-A0A3B4FIA0-F1
#
_cell.length_a   1.000
_cell.length_b   1.000
_cell.length_c   1.000
_cell.angle_alpha   90.00
_cell.angle_beta   90.00
_cell.angle_gamma   90.00
#
_symmetry.space_group_name_H-M   'P 1'
#
loop_
_entity.id
_entity.type
_entity.pdbx_description
1 polymer ?
#
loop_
_entity_poly.entity_id
_entity_poly.type
_entity_poly.pdbx_seq_one_letter_code
_entity_poly.pdbx_strand_id
1 'polypeptide(L)'
;MEKKSEINGHAMPGSASTDQILEKGSQKSLGEKLMEFLRKNLLVILTVSGVLVGVGLGMMVRSMNLTKAQMTYFAFPGEMLLRMLKMIILPLVVCSLVSGAASLDTRSLGKLGGIAVAYFLVTTLIASGIGVALAFIIKPGVGAGALNTNNLGLESVSSNKETTDSFLDLYATDYKMVAVGNDTNGTTLYQKVPYGTETDGMNILGLVLFAMVFGVALRKLGDEGEELIRFFNAFNEATMVLVSWIMWYIPFGIMFLVGSKIVEMEDVVLLAVANVQAEEETSPLVTHQAKALEAMPEAIESVL
;
A
#
# COMPACT_ATOMS: atom_id res chain seq x y z
N MET A 1 -39.18 30.51 48.08
CA MET A 1 -39.51 31.93 48.34
C MET A 1 -38.49 32.46 49.32
N GLU A 2 -37.76 33.50 48.90
CA GLU A 2 -37.02 34.53 49.68
C GLU A 2 -36.07 34.09 50.83
N LYS A 3 -34.88 34.66 51.04
CA LYS A 3 -34.40 36.00 50.66
C LYS A 3 -32.87 36.08 50.70
N LYS A 4 -32.36 36.91 49.80
CA LYS A 4 -31.00 37.43 49.63
C LYS A 4 -30.79 38.66 50.56
N SER A 5 -29.56 39.18 50.56
CA SER A 5 -29.14 40.57 50.87
C SER A 5 -28.77 40.83 52.33
N GLU A 6 -27.79 41.65 52.70
CA GLU A 6 -26.62 42.35 52.14
C GLU A 6 -26.05 43.17 53.32
N ILE A 7 -24.98 43.96 53.10
CA ILE A 7 -24.43 45.10 53.91
C ILE A 7 -23.23 44.77 54.80
N ASN A 8 -22.11 45.49 54.83
CA ASN A 8 -21.51 46.66 54.15
C ASN A 8 -19.99 46.53 54.45
N GLY A 9 -19.03 46.86 53.58
CA GLY A 9 -18.81 48.18 53.00
C GLY A 9 -17.83 48.99 53.88
N HIS A 10 -16.53 48.94 53.60
CA HIS A 10 -15.59 49.98 54.01
C HIS A 10 -14.80 50.45 52.79
N ALA A 11 -15.05 51.71 52.39
CA ALA A 11 -14.43 52.38 51.27
C ALA A 11 -13.03 52.91 51.60
N MET A 12 -12.18 52.87 50.56
CA MET A 12 -10.85 53.48 50.41
C MET A 12 -10.88 55.02 50.46
N PRO A 13 -9.72 55.71 50.52
CA PRO A 13 -9.24 56.35 49.28
C PRO A 13 -7.70 56.53 49.13
N GLY A 14 -7.25 56.70 47.87
CA GLY A 14 -6.00 57.39 47.50
C GLY A 14 -4.90 56.48 46.93
N SER A 15 -4.93 56.12 45.64
CA SER A 15 -4.38 56.86 44.49
C SER A 15 -2.85 56.79 44.33
N ALA A 16 -2.38 55.85 43.53
CA ALA A 16 -1.33 56.08 42.54
C ALA A 16 -1.44 54.98 41.48
N SER A 17 -2.00 55.38 40.35
CA SER A 17 -2.21 54.59 39.15
C SER A 17 -0.89 54.32 38.41
N THR A 18 -0.96 53.31 37.54
CA THR A 18 -0.13 53.17 36.32
C THR A 18 1.19 52.42 36.49
N ASP A 19 1.09 51.10 36.65
CA ASP A 19 2.04 50.13 36.06
C ASP A 19 1.34 48.77 35.81
N GLN A 20 0.13 48.83 35.27
CA GLN A 20 -0.51 47.70 34.59
C GLN A 20 -0.47 47.91 33.07
N ILE A 21 0.72 47.85 32.48
CA ILE A 21 0.91 47.45 31.09
C ILE A 21 2.23 46.71 31.00
N LEU A 22 2.17 45.37 31.05
CA LEU A 22 2.95 44.43 30.23
C LEU A 22 2.58 43.01 30.67
N GLU A 23 1.29 42.68 30.56
CA GLU A 23 0.92 41.29 30.34
C GLU A 23 1.45 40.91 28.95
N LYS A 24 2.71 40.46 28.89
CA LYS A 24 3.25 39.81 27.69
C LYS A 24 2.61 38.43 27.61
N GLY A 25 1.36 38.39 27.17
CA GLY A 25 0.82 37.23 26.48
C GLY A 25 1.74 36.96 25.30
N SER A 26 2.68 36.03 25.45
CA SER A 26 3.49 35.56 24.33
C SER A 26 2.53 34.85 23.39
N GLN A 27 1.98 35.60 22.45
CA GLN A 27 1.25 35.10 21.32
C GLN A 27 2.22 34.17 20.57
N LYS A 28 2.19 32.86 20.91
CA LYS A 28 3.10 31.84 20.34
C LYS A 28 3.29 32.14 18.86
N SER A 29 4.52 32.46 18.48
CA SER A 29 4.86 32.92 17.15
C SER A 29 4.39 31.87 16.13
N LEU A 30 3.95 32.29 14.94
CA LEU A 30 3.50 31.37 13.89
C LEU A 30 4.58 30.30 13.63
N GLY A 31 5.86 30.68 13.73
CA GLY A 31 7.00 29.77 13.66
C GLY A 31 7.08 28.76 14.82
N GLU A 32 6.73 29.14 16.06
CA GLU A 32 6.70 28.23 17.21
C GLU A 32 5.55 27.23 17.09
N LYS A 33 4.37 27.67 16.62
CA LYS A 33 3.25 26.78 16.32
C LYS A 33 3.57 25.83 15.17
N LEU A 34 4.23 26.33 14.12
CA LEU A 34 4.68 25.53 12.99
C LEU A 34 5.73 24.50 13.42
N MET A 35 6.69 24.87 14.26
CA MET A 35 7.74 23.98 14.75
C MET A 35 7.19 22.95 15.73
N GLU A 36 6.19 23.30 16.53
CA GLU A 36 5.43 22.36 17.36
C GLU A 36 4.64 21.36 16.49
N PHE A 37 4.02 21.83 15.41
CA PHE A 37 3.33 20.97 14.44
C PHE A 37 4.28 20.05 13.68
N LEU A 38 5.44 20.56 13.24
CA LEU A 38 6.51 19.82 12.56
C LEU A 38 7.08 18.72 13.46
N ARG A 39 7.29 18.99 14.75
CA ARG A 39 7.76 17.98 15.70
C ARG A 39 6.70 16.88 15.94
N LYS A 40 5.42 17.25 16.01
CA LYS A 40 4.32 16.28 16.20
C LYS A 40 4.12 15.36 15.00
N ASN A 41 4.29 15.88 13.78
CA ASN A 41 4.08 15.13 12.54
C ASN A 41 5.37 14.81 11.78
N LEU A 42 6.51 14.79 12.48
CA LEU A 42 7.84 14.72 11.88
C LEU A 42 7.97 13.53 10.92
N LEU A 43 7.57 12.33 11.35
CA LEU A 43 7.68 11.12 10.53
C LEU A 43 6.82 11.19 9.26
N VAL A 44 5.60 11.71 9.35
CA VAL A 44 4.70 11.85 8.18
C VAL A 44 5.26 12.86 7.19
N ILE A 45 5.77 13.99 7.68
CA ILE A 45 6.37 15.01 6.81
C ILE A 45 7.65 14.48 6.17
N LEU A 46 8.44 13.70 6.90
CA LEU A 46 9.68 13.10 6.42
C LEU A 46 9.41 12.02 5.36
N THR A 47 8.34 11.21 5.49
CA THR A 47 7.96 10.24 4.45
C THR A 47 7.42 10.92 3.20
N VAL A 48 6.54 11.91 3.34
CA VAL A 48 5.99 12.66 2.18
C VAL A 48 7.09 13.38 1.43
N SER A 49 7.99 14.08 2.14
CA SER A 49 9.16 14.71 1.51
C SER A 49 10.11 13.67 0.92
N GLY A 50 10.32 12.54 1.58
CA GLY A 50 11.12 11.42 1.06
C GLY A 50 10.57 10.86 -0.26
N VAL A 51 9.25 10.76 -0.42
CA VAL A 51 8.63 10.38 -1.70
C VAL A 51 8.91 11.43 -2.77
N LEU A 52 8.71 12.72 -2.49
CA LEU A 52 8.96 13.81 -3.45
C LEU A 52 10.43 13.86 -3.89
N VAL A 53 11.35 13.73 -2.93
CA VAL A 53 12.79 13.68 -3.21
C VAL A 53 13.15 12.41 -3.97
N GLY A 54 12.54 11.26 -3.64
CA GLY A 54 12.74 9.99 -4.34
C GLY A 54 12.32 10.07 -5.81
N VAL A 55 11.18 10.72 -6.10
CA VAL A 55 10.73 11.01 -7.46
C VAL A 55 11.73 11.91 -8.19
N GLY A 56 12.15 13.00 -7.57
CA GLY A 56 13.15 13.92 -8.14
C GLY A 56 14.50 13.24 -8.44
N LEU A 57 15.01 12.46 -7.49
CA LEU A 57 16.24 11.68 -7.64
C LEU A 57 16.09 10.61 -8.73
N GLY A 58 14.96 9.90 -8.79
CA GLY A 58 14.69 8.90 -9.83
C GLY A 58 14.69 9.50 -11.24
N MET A 59 14.03 10.65 -11.44
CA MET A 59 14.05 11.37 -12.71
C MET A 59 15.45 11.89 -13.08
N MET A 60 16.19 12.42 -12.11
CA MET A 60 17.55 12.90 -12.31
C MET A 60 18.51 11.77 -12.71
N VAL A 61 18.47 10.65 -11.99
CA VAL A 61 19.29 9.46 -12.26
C VAL A 61 18.98 8.87 -13.63
N ARG A 62 17.70 8.86 -14.01
CA ARG A 62 17.25 8.42 -15.33
C ARG A 62 17.86 9.26 -16.46
N SER A 63 17.96 10.58 -16.28
CA SER A 63 18.57 11.47 -17.28
C SER A 63 20.05 11.18 -17.54
N MET A 64 20.74 10.44 -16.65
CA MET A 64 22.18 10.19 -16.72
C MET A 64 22.55 8.83 -17.35
N ASN A 65 21.59 8.04 -17.85
CA ASN A 65 21.82 6.73 -18.51
C ASN A 65 22.80 5.82 -17.75
N LEU A 66 22.55 5.56 -16.47
CA LEU A 66 23.43 4.74 -15.63
C LEU A 66 23.46 3.26 -16.09
N THR A 67 24.57 2.57 -15.77
CA THR A 67 24.72 1.13 -16.02
C THR A 67 23.85 0.32 -15.06
N LYS A 68 23.36 -0.87 -15.48
CA LYS A 68 22.52 -1.78 -14.66
C LYS A 68 23.09 -2.04 -13.25
N ALA A 69 24.40 -2.19 -13.10
CA ALA A 69 25.05 -2.38 -11.81
C ALA A 69 24.86 -1.17 -10.86
N GLN A 70 24.95 0.06 -11.38
CA GLN A 70 24.74 1.29 -10.61
C GLN A 70 23.28 1.45 -10.19
N MET A 71 22.33 0.99 -11.01
CA MET A 71 20.92 0.95 -10.65
C MET A 71 20.67 0.02 -9.46
N THR A 72 21.30 -1.15 -9.43
CA THR A 72 21.20 -2.08 -8.28
C THR A 72 21.78 -1.48 -7.01
N TYR A 73 22.93 -0.80 -7.07
CA TYR A 73 23.48 -0.11 -5.91
C TYR A 73 22.59 1.05 -5.42
N PHE A 74 21.95 1.76 -6.35
CA PHE A 74 20.99 2.82 -6.01
C PHE A 74 19.73 2.28 -5.32
N ALA A 75 19.24 1.11 -5.73
CA ALA A 75 18.07 0.46 -5.12
C ALA A 75 18.36 -0.17 -3.75
N PHE A 76 19.63 -0.40 -3.41
CA PHE A 76 20.04 -1.15 -2.22
C PHE A 76 19.41 -0.66 -0.90
N PRO A 77 19.35 0.66 -0.58
CA PRO A 77 18.74 1.11 0.67
C PRO A 77 17.23 0.82 0.74
N GLY A 78 16.53 0.84 -0.40
CA GLY A 78 15.12 0.48 -0.51
C GLY A 78 14.90 -1.02 -0.38
N GLU A 79 15.79 -1.84 -0.95
CA GLU A 79 15.76 -3.30 -0.73
C GLU A 79 16.02 -3.67 0.73
N MET A 80 16.97 -3.01 1.40
CA MET A 80 17.23 -3.20 2.82
C MET A 80 15.97 -2.91 3.65
N LEU A 81 15.23 -1.83 3.33
CA LEU A 81 13.95 -1.54 3.99
C LEU A 81 12.97 -2.71 3.85
N LEU A 82 12.79 -3.23 2.63
CA LEU A 82 11.88 -4.36 2.38
C LEU A 82 12.31 -5.62 3.15
N ARG A 83 13.61 -5.91 3.22
CA ARG A 83 14.13 -7.06 3.98
C ARG A 83 13.92 -6.89 5.48
N MET A 84 14.15 -5.70 6.02
CA MET A 84 13.90 -5.39 7.44
C MET A 84 12.41 -5.53 7.78
N LEU A 85 11.50 -5.04 6.92
CA LEU A 85 10.06 -5.21 7.12
C LEU A 85 9.65 -6.70 7.06
N LYS A 86 10.13 -7.45 6.08
CA LYS A 86 9.86 -8.90 5.95
C LYS A 86 10.33 -9.70 7.17
N MET A 87 11.46 -9.31 7.77
CA MET A 87 11.99 -9.95 8.98
C MET A 87 11.05 -9.78 10.19
N ILE A 88 10.40 -8.62 10.33
CA ILE A 88 9.50 -8.34 11.46
C ILE A 88 8.11 -8.98 11.31
N ILE A 89 7.64 -9.19 10.08
CA ILE A 89 6.28 -9.71 9.83
C ILE A 89 6.07 -11.06 10.55
N LEU A 90 7.01 -12.00 10.43
CA LEU A 90 6.91 -13.33 11.03
C LEU A 90 6.74 -13.27 12.56
N PRO A 91 7.68 -12.70 13.35
CA PRO A 91 7.56 -12.66 14.80
C PRO A 91 6.31 -11.89 15.26
N LEU A 92 5.98 -10.78 14.58
CA LEU A 92 4.83 -9.95 14.94
C LEU A 92 3.51 -10.69 14.72
N VAL A 93 3.33 -11.32 13.55
CA VAL A 93 2.09 -12.04 13.22
C VAL A 93 1.87 -13.21 14.16
N VAL A 94 2.88 -14.05 14.42
CA VAL A 94 2.71 -15.18 15.35
C VAL A 94 2.34 -14.67 16.74
N CYS A 95 3.14 -13.76 17.31
CA CYS A 95 3.01 -13.41 18.71
C CYS A 95 1.76 -12.57 18.98
N SER A 96 1.46 -11.62 18.08
CA SER A 96 0.25 -10.80 18.18
C SER A 96 -1.01 -11.65 17.98
N LEU A 97 -1.00 -12.63 17.09
CA LEU A 97 -2.19 -13.44 16.83
C LEU A 97 -2.42 -14.51 17.91
N VAL A 98 -1.35 -15.15 18.40
CA VAL A 98 -1.42 -16.09 19.54
C VAL A 98 -1.97 -15.39 20.77
N SER A 99 -1.39 -14.24 21.15
CA SER A 99 -1.89 -13.46 22.28
C SER A 99 -3.30 -12.92 22.05
N GLY A 100 -3.58 -12.38 20.86
CA GLY A 100 -4.89 -11.83 20.52
C GLY A 100 -6.00 -12.89 20.60
N ALA A 101 -5.77 -14.07 20.01
CA ALA A 101 -6.72 -15.18 20.05
C ALA A 101 -6.87 -15.75 21.47
N ALA A 102 -5.80 -15.76 22.28
CA ALA A 102 -5.85 -16.25 23.64
C ALA A 102 -6.56 -15.29 24.61
N SER A 103 -6.53 -13.98 24.33
CA SER A 103 -7.18 -12.96 25.18
C SER A 103 -8.72 -12.96 25.12
N LEU A 104 -9.30 -13.63 24.11
CA LEU A 104 -10.73 -13.66 23.86
C LEU A 104 -11.32 -15.03 24.21
N ASP A 105 -12.53 -15.03 24.77
CA ASP A 105 -13.26 -16.27 24.96
C ASP A 105 -13.62 -16.91 23.62
N THR A 106 -13.48 -18.23 23.52
CA THR A 106 -13.70 -18.98 22.26
C THR A 106 -15.06 -18.71 21.60
N ARG A 107 -16.12 -18.49 22.40
CA ARG A 107 -17.46 -18.14 21.91
C ARG A 107 -17.52 -16.71 21.36
N SER A 108 -16.81 -15.78 21.98
CA SER A 108 -16.72 -14.38 21.54
C SER A 108 -15.80 -14.24 20.34
N LEU A 109 -14.69 -14.99 20.31
CA LEU A 109 -13.76 -15.08 19.19
C LEU A 109 -14.44 -15.60 17.92
N GLY A 110 -15.29 -16.63 18.03
CA GLY A 110 -16.06 -17.14 16.89
C GLY A 110 -17.05 -16.12 16.33
N LYS A 111 -17.75 -15.36 17.20
CA LYS A 111 -18.66 -14.28 16.76
C LYS A 111 -17.91 -13.11 16.13
N LEU A 112 -16.85 -12.64 16.77
CA LEU A 112 -16.02 -11.54 16.28
C LEU A 112 -15.34 -11.91 14.95
N GLY A 113 -14.78 -13.10 14.87
CA GLY A 113 -14.16 -13.65 13.66
C GLY A 113 -15.18 -13.83 12.54
N GLY A 114 -16.37 -14.37 12.82
CA GLY A 114 -17.44 -14.51 11.83
C GLY A 114 -17.91 -13.16 11.27
N ILE A 115 -18.07 -12.14 12.13
CA ILE A 115 -18.39 -10.77 11.70
C ILE A 115 -17.26 -10.20 10.85
N ALA A 116 -16.00 -10.40 11.24
CA ALA A 116 -14.83 -9.94 10.47
C ALA A 116 -14.74 -10.61 9.09
N VAL A 117 -14.93 -11.93 9.00
CA VAL A 117 -14.94 -12.67 7.74
C VAL A 117 -16.08 -12.19 6.84
N ALA A 118 -17.28 -12.03 7.38
CA ALA A 118 -18.41 -11.49 6.62
C ALA A 118 -18.15 -10.07 6.12
N TYR A 119 -17.57 -9.21 6.97
CA TYR A 119 -17.17 -7.85 6.60
C TYR A 119 -16.15 -7.86 5.45
N PHE A 120 -15.09 -8.67 5.54
CA PHE A 120 -14.09 -8.77 4.48
C PHE A 120 -14.67 -9.32 3.18
N LEU A 121 -15.53 -10.34 3.22
CA LEU A 121 -16.17 -10.89 2.02
C LEU A 121 -17.05 -9.84 1.34
N VAL A 122 -17.91 -9.16 2.09
CA VAL A 122 -18.84 -8.17 1.53
C VAL A 122 -18.08 -6.98 0.96
N THR A 123 -17.12 -6.42 1.70
CA THR A 123 -16.33 -5.27 1.24
C THR A 123 -15.47 -5.61 0.02
N THR A 124 -14.86 -6.80 -0.02
CA THR A 124 -14.07 -7.26 -1.18
C THR A 124 -14.94 -7.46 -2.41
N LEU A 125 -16.14 -8.02 -2.26
CA LEU A 125 -17.08 -8.22 -3.36
C LEU A 125 -17.55 -6.86 -3.93
N ILE A 126 -17.89 -5.91 -3.06
CA ILE A 126 -18.25 -4.55 -3.48
C ILE A 126 -17.07 -3.86 -4.19
N ALA A 127 -15.86 -3.89 -3.59
CA ALA A 127 -14.67 -3.28 -4.17
C ALA A 127 -14.30 -3.89 -5.52
N SER A 128 -14.34 -5.22 -5.64
CA SER A 128 -14.11 -5.95 -6.88
C SER A 128 -15.15 -5.59 -7.95
N GLY A 129 -16.43 -5.53 -7.58
CA GLY A 129 -17.51 -5.12 -8.48
C GLY A 129 -17.31 -3.70 -9.03
N ILE A 130 -16.93 -2.75 -8.17
CA ILE A 130 -16.61 -1.37 -8.58
C ILE A 130 -15.37 -1.35 -9.48
N GLY A 131 -14.31 -2.10 -9.13
CA GLY A 131 -13.07 -2.16 -9.91
C GLY A 131 -13.30 -2.69 -11.33
N VAL A 132 -14.06 -3.77 -11.46
CA VAL A 132 -14.44 -4.34 -12.76
C VAL A 132 -15.32 -3.37 -13.56
N ALA A 133 -16.30 -2.74 -12.92
CA ALA A 133 -17.16 -1.76 -13.59
C ALA A 133 -16.37 -0.57 -14.12
N LEU A 134 -15.48 0.01 -13.31
CA LEU A 134 -14.61 1.12 -13.74
C LEU A 134 -13.64 0.70 -14.85
N ALA A 135 -13.08 -0.51 -14.79
CA ALA A 135 -12.21 -1.02 -15.85
C ALA A 135 -12.94 -1.13 -17.20
N PHE A 136 -14.20 -1.58 -17.21
CA PHE A 136 -15.01 -1.65 -18.44
C PHE A 136 -15.45 -0.28 -18.97
N ILE A 137 -15.62 0.72 -18.10
CA ILE A 137 -15.99 2.10 -18.48
C ILE A 137 -14.78 2.84 -19.04
N ILE A 138 -13.66 2.82 -18.32
CA ILE A 138 -12.44 3.55 -18.67
C ILE A 138 -11.70 2.87 -19.83
N LYS A 139 -11.80 1.53 -19.94
CA LYS A 139 -11.09 0.70 -20.94
C LYS A 139 -9.60 1.08 -21.04
N PRO A 140 -8.83 1.02 -19.94
CA PRO A 140 -7.41 1.34 -19.99
C PRO A 140 -6.72 0.38 -20.97
N GLY A 141 -5.93 0.92 -21.91
CA GLY A 141 -5.14 0.12 -22.85
C GLY A 141 -5.66 0.05 -24.30
N VAL A 142 -6.79 0.68 -24.64
CA VAL A 142 -7.28 0.73 -26.04
C VAL A 142 -6.37 1.50 -27.00
N GLY A 143 -5.33 2.20 -26.51
CA GLY A 143 -4.24 2.78 -27.30
C GLY A 143 -2.88 2.08 -27.16
N ALA A 144 -2.77 1.03 -26.32
CA ALA A 144 -1.51 0.33 -26.04
C ALA A 144 -1.14 -0.72 -27.12
N GLY A 145 -2.04 -0.98 -28.07
CA GLY A 145 -1.80 -1.91 -29.18
C GLY A 145 -0.72 -1.47 -30.19
N ALA A 146 -0.26 -0.21 -30.11
CA ALA A 146 0.86 0.29 -30.91
C ALA A 146 2.23 -0.02 -30.31
N LEU A 147 2.30 -0.51 -29.06
CA LEU A 147 3.55 -0.92 -28.45
C LEU A 147 3.78 -2.41 -28.67
N ASN A 148 4.85 -2.75 -29.39
CA ASN A 148 5.29 -4.12 -29.62
C ASN A 148 5.67 -4.76 -28.28
N THR A 149 4.71 -5.41 -27.64
CA THR A 149 4.86 -6.17 -26.39
C THR A 149 5.94 -7.25 -26.45
N ASN A 150 6.34 -7.65 -27.66
CA ASN A 150 7.41 -8.62 -27.91
C ASN A 150 8.83 -8.07 -27.65
N ASN A 151 9.04 -6.75 -27.63
CA ASN A 151 10.37 -6.15 -27.45
C ASN A 151 10.67 -5.75 -26.00
N LEU A 152 9.70 -5.91 -25.10
CA LEU A 152 9.81 -5.58 -23.67
C LEU A 152 10.32 -6.74 -22.80
N GLY A 153 10.73 -7.86 -23.40
CA GLY A 153 11.33 -8.99 -22.68
C GLY A 153 10.44 -9.60 -21.59
N LEU A 154 9.14 -9.27 -21.59
CA LEU A 154 8.19 -9.88 -20.69
C LEU A 154 7.83 -11.22 -21.32
N GLU A 155 8.52 -12.28 -20.87
CA GLU A 155 8.05 -13.65 -21.09
C GLU A 155 6.57 -13.66 -20.77
N SER A 156 5.76 -13.87 -21.79
CA SER A 156 4.34 -14.06 -21.64
C SER A 156 4.16 -15.37 -20.88
N VAL A 157 4.13 -15.27 -19.54
CA VAL A 157 3.66 -16.32 -18.64
C VAL A 157 2.14 -16.41 -18.83
N SER A 158 1.72 -16.77 -20.04
CA SER A 158 0.38 -17.24 -20.35
C SER A 158 0.32 -18.72 -19.99
N SER A 159 0.61 -19.01 -18.72
CA SER A 159 0.15 -20.25 -18.09
C SER A 159 -1.35 -20.08 -17.91
N ASN A 160 -2.14 -20.60 -18.85
CA ASN A 160 -3.57 -20.87 -18.62
C ASN A 160 -3.65 -21.97 -17.53
N LYS A 161 -3.41 -21.57 -16.28
CA LYS A 161 -3.60 -22.42 -15.10
C LYS A 161 -5.10 -22.47 -14.87
N GLU A 162 -5.65 -23.68 -14.81
CA GLU A 162 -7.08 -23.85 -14.57
C GLU A 162 -7.43 -23.24 -13.21
N THR A 163 -8.64 -22.70 -13.04
CA THR A 163 -9.03 -22.07 -11.75
C THR A 163 -8.86 -23.03 -10.58
N THR A 164 -9.13 -24.33 -10.80
CA THR A 164 -8.87 -25.43 -9.87
C THR A 164 -7.40 -25.55 -9.50
N ASP A 165 -6.49 -25.44 -10.47
CA ASP A 165 -5.04 -25.52 -10.25
C ASP A 165 -4.55 -24.34 -9.39
N SER A 166 -5.17 -23.15 -9.52
CA SER A 166 -4.88 -21.99 -8.65
C SER A 166 -5.36 -22.15 -7.21
N PHE A 167 -6.49 -22.83 -6.99
CA PHE A 167 -6.94 -23.18 -5.63
C PHE A 167 -6.08 -24.26 -4.98
N LEU A 168 -5.55 -25.19 -5.78
CA LEU A 168 -4.61 -26.22 -5.30
C LEU A 168 -3.21 -25.64 -5.02
N ASP A 169 -2.80 -24.61 -5.75
CA ASP A 169 -1.55 -23.86 -5.51
C ASP A 169 -1.52 -23.23 -4.11
N LEU A 170 -2.68 -22.79 -3.61
CA LEU A 170 -2.83 -22.26 -2.25
C LEU A 170 -2.45 -23.28 -1.17
N TYR A 171 -2.59 -24.57 -1.47
CA TYR A 171 -2.22 -25.70 -0.59
C TYR A 171 -0.91 -26.38 -1.00
N ALA A 172 -0.07 -25.70 -1.80
CA ALA A 172 1.26 -26.16 -2.24
C ALA A 172 1.27 -27.48 -3.04
N THR A 173 0.26 -27.70 -3.88
CA THR A 173 0.27 -28.81 -4.84
C THR A 173 0.52 -28.26 -6.24
N ASP A 174 1.78 -28.32 -6.69
CA ASP A 174 2.12 -27.98 -8.08
C ASP A 174 2.04 -29.24 -8.96
N TYR A 175 1.88 -29.06 -10.27
CA TYR A 175 1.81 -30.18 -11.23
C TYR A 175 2.97 -30.11 -12.21
N LYS A 176 3.72 -31.22 -12.34
CA LYS A 176 4.78 -31.35 -13.34
C LYS A 176 4.22 -32.14 -14.50
N MET A 177 4.48 -31.67 -15.71
CA MET A 177 4.24 -32.46 -16.91
C MET A 177 5.35 -33.51 -17.02
N VAL A 178 5.00 -34.78 -16.84
CA VAL A 178 5.91 -35.90 -17.06
C VAL A 178 5.47 -36.62 -18.33
N ALA A 179 6.40 -36.91 -19.23
CA ALA A 179 6.14 -37.72 -20.41
C ALA A 179 5.93 -39.18 -19.98
N VAL A 180 4.73 -39.73 -20.23
CA VAL A 180 4.33 -41.08 -19.77
C VAL A 180 4.41 -42.13 -20.89
N GLY A 181 4.66 -41.73 -22.12
CA GLY A 181 4.99 -42.68 -23.20
C GLY A 181 4.95 -42.05 -24.60
N ASN A 182 5.49 -42.77 -25.58
CA ASN A 182 5.28 -42.48 -27.00
C ASN A 182 4.08 -43.27 -27.48
N ASP A 183 3.06 -42.59 -27.99
CA ASP A 183 2.00 -43.25 -28.75
C ASP A 183 2.58 -43.77 -30.08
N THR A 184 1.97 -44.81 -30.65
CA THR A 184 2.35 -45.45 -31.94
C THR A 184 2.41 -44.48 -33.13
N ASN A 185 1.92 -43.24 -32.97
CA ASN A 185 1.97 -42.15 -33.95
C ASN A 185 3.07 -41.09 -33.69
N GLY A 186 3.99 -41.32 -32.75
CA GLY A 186 5.11 -40.40 -32.47
C GLY A 186 4.77 -39.17 -31.63
N THR A 187 3.55 -39.09 -31.09
CA THR A 187 3.14 -38.05 -30.13
C THR A 187 3.44 -38.50 -28.71
N THR A 188 4.31 -37.75 -28.02
CA THR A 188 4.62 -37.96 -26.59
C THR A 188 3.43 -37.52 -25.75
N LEU A 189 2.86 -38.45 -24.97
CA LEU A 189 1.77 -38.15 -24.04
C LEU A 189 2.34 -37.58 -22.75
N TYR A 190 1.93 -36.36 -22.41
CA TYR A 190 2.27 -35.70 -21.15
C TYR A 190 1.15 -35.92 -20.15
N GLN A 191 1.47 -36.46 -18.98
CA GLN A 191 0.55 -36.55 -17.85
C GLN A 191 0.93 -35.50 -16.80
N LYS A 192 -0.06 -34.72 -16.35
CA LYS A 192 0.06 -33.87 -15.17
C LYS A 192 0.16 -34.78 -13.95
N VAL A 193 1.31 -34.81 -13.29
CA VAL A 193 1.48 -35.49 -11.99
C VAL A 193 1.72 -34.44 -10.89
N PRO A 194 1.03 -34.54 -9.74
CA PRO A 194 1.24 -33.63 -8.63
C PRO A 194 2.64 -33.89 -8.02
N TYR A 195 3.39 -32.82 -7.79
CA TYR A 195 4.68 -32.85 -7.11
C TYR A 195 4.74 -31.69 -6.13
N GLY A 196 5.28 -31.94 -4.94
CA GLY A 196 5.50 -30.88 -3.96
C GLY A 196 6.65 -30.00 -4.46
N THR A 197 6.35 -28.75 -4.82
CA THR A 197 7.37 -27.70 -4.90
C THR A 197 7.32 -26.92 -3.60
N GLU A 198 8.45 -26.83 -2.90
CA GLU A 198 8.61 -25.79 -1.90
C GLU A 198 8.73 -24.48 -2.67
N THR A 199 7.61 -23.77 -2.85
CA THR A 199 7.64 -22.41 -3.38
C THR A 199 8.53 -21.58 -2.47
N ASP A 200 9.53 -20.90 -3.02
CA ASP A 200 10.48 -20.09 -2.26
C ASP A 200 9.75 -18.84 -1.72
N GLY A 201 9.16 -18.97 -0.54
CA GLY A 201 8.27 -17.96 0.05
C GLY A 201 7.75 -18.37 1.43
N MET A 202 7.58 -17.37 2.30
CA MET A 202 7.00 -17.60 3.62
C MET A 202 5.50 -17.85 3.50
N ASN A 203 5.02 -19.02 3.96
CA ASN A 203 3.58 -19.32 4.03
C ASN A 203 2.92 -18.56 5.20
N ILE A 204 2.62 -17.27 4.99
CA ILE A 204 2.00 -16.40 5.98
C ILE A 204 0.59 -16.91 6.35
N LEU A 205 -0.17 -17.43 5.38
CA LEU A 205 -1.53 -17.92 5.60
C LEU A 205 -1.56 -19.11 6.57
N GLY A 206 -0.69 -20.09 6.33
CA GLY A 206 -0.55 -21.27 7.21
C GLY A 206 -0.09 -20.89 8.61
N LEU A 207 0.82 -19.93 8.71
CA LEU A 207 1.32 -19.40 9.97
C LEU A 207 0.22 -18.70 10.78
N VAL A 208 -0.61 -17.88 10.13
CA VAL A 208 -1.78 -17.22 10.74
C VAL A 208 -2.78 -18.26 11.25
N LEU A 209 -3.11 -19.27 10.43
CA LEU A 209 -4.04 -20.32 10.84
C LEU A 209 -3.51 -21.10 12.05
N PHE A 210 -2.25 -21.50 12.02
CA PHE A 210 -1.58 -22.19 13.13
C PHE A 210 -1.59 -21.34 14.41
N ALA A 211 -1.15 -20.08 14.32
CA ALA A 211 -1.09 -19.17 15.46
C ALA A 211 -2.48 -18.90 16.07
N MET A 212 -3.53 -18.82 15.26
CA MET A 212 -4.89 -18.65 15.76
C MET A 212 -5.38 -19.88 16.53
N VAL A 213 -5.22 -21.08 15.95
CA VAL A 213 -5.62 -22.34 16.60
C VAL A 213 -4.81 -22.56 17.88
N PHE A 214 -3.51 -22.25 17.84
CA PHE A 214 -2.63 -22.36 18.99
C PHE A 214 -3.00 -21.38 20.11
N GLY A 215 -3.32 -20.12 19.79
CA GLY A 215 -3.80 -19.15 20.78
C GLY A 215 -5.11 -19.58 21.45
N VAL A 216 -6.04 -20.14 20.68
CA VAL A 216 -7.29 -20.73 21.22
C VAL A 216 -7.01 -21.93 22.12
N ALA A 217 -6.03 -22.77 21.74
CA ALA A 217 -5.62 -23.92 22.54
C ALA A 217 -5.04 -23.46 23.90
N LEU A 218 -4.10 -22.50 23.90
CA LEU A 218 -3.52 -21.93 25.12
C LEU A 218 -4.59 -21.38 26.07
N ARG A 219 -5.61 -20.71 25.52
CA ARG A 219 -6.75 -20.21 26.33
C ARG A 219 -7.55 -21.33 26.98
N LYS A 220 -7.66 -22.51 26.33
CA LYS A 220 -8.34 -23.68 26.91
C LYS A 220 -7.54 -24.38 28.00
N LEU A 221 -6.21 -24.21 28.04
CA LEU A 221 -5.36 -24.79 29.08
C LEU A 221 -5.51 -24.07 30.44
N GLY A 222 -6.14 -22.89 30.49
CA GLY A 222 -6.33 -22.15 31.74
C GLY A 222 -5.00 -21.66 32.30
N ASP A 223 -4.72 -21.98 33.57
CA ASP A 223 -3.57 -21.47 34.34
C ASP A 223 -2.23 -21.88 33.72
N GLU A 224 -2.13 -23.09 33.15
CA GLU A 224 -0.91 -23.55 32.46
C GLU A 224 -0.63 -22.78 31.17
N GLY A 225 -1.67 -22.28 30.50
CA GLY A 225 -1.55 -21.49 29.27
C GLY A 225 -1.16 -20.04 29.53
N GLU A 226 -1.38 -19.52 30.73
CA GLU A 226 -1.16 -18.11 31.07
C GLU A 226 0.31 -17.71 30.98
N GLU A 227 1.23 -18.58 31.40
CA GLU A 227 2.67 -18.34 31.34
C GLU A 227 3.16 -18.16 29.89
N LEU A 228 2.67 -19.01 28.97
CA LEU A 228 2.98 -18.91 27.54
C LEU A 228 2.35 -17.65 26.93
N ILE A 229 1.11 -17.32 27.26
CA ILE A 229 0.45 -16.10 26.79
C ILE A 229 1.25 -14.86 27.22
N ARG A 230 1.74 -14.85 28.47
CA ARG A 230 2.59 -13.76 28.99
C ARG A 230 3.92 -13.66 28.25
N PHE A 231 4.54 -14.78 27.91
CA PHE A 231 5.74 -14.80 27.05
C PHE A 231 5.46 -14.18 25.68
N PHE A 232 4.39 -14.60 24.99
CA PHE A 232 4.05 -14.05 23.67
C PHE A 232 3.72 -12.55 23.73
N ASN A 233 3.10 -12.08 24.81
CA ASN A 233 2.87 -10.66 25.05
C ASN A 233 4.16 -9.87 25.20
N ALA A 234 5.08 -10.33 26.05
CA ALA A 234 6.38 -9.68 26.25
C ALA A 234 7.20 -9.65 24.95
N PHE A 235 7.14 -10.74 24.17
CA PHE A 235 7.81 -10.83 22.88
C PHE A 235 7.19 -9.89 21.84
N ASN A 236 5.87 -9.75 21.82
CA ASN A 236 5.17 -8.78 20.96
C ASN A 236 5.61 -7.35 21.29
N GLU A 237 5.66 -6.99 22.57
CA GLU A 237 6.12 -5.66 23.03
C GLU A 237 7.58 -5.40 22.61
N ALA A 238 8.47 -6.38 22.77
CA ALA A 238 9.86 -6.27 22.30
C ALA A 238 9.94 -6.07 20.78
N THR A 239 9.07 -6.74 20.01
CA THR A 239 9.00 -6.59 18.56
C THR A 239 8.50 -5.19 18.16
N MET A 240 7.61 -4.58 18.92
CA MET A 240 7.15 -3.19 18.69
C MET A 240 8.28 -2.16 18.85
N VAL A 241 9.26 -2.41 19.73
CA VAL A 241 10.47 -1.58 19.84
C VAL A 241 11.30 -1.66 18.56
N LEU A 242 11.47 -2.86 17.99
CA LEU A 242 12.16 -3.03 16.71
C LEU A 242 11.44 -2.30 15.57
N VAL A 243 10.11 -2.37 15.52
CA VAL A 243 9.29 -1.60 14.55
C VAL A 243 9.56 -0.12 14.66
N SER A 244 9.69 0.40 15.89
CA SER A 244 9.97 1.82 16.13
C SER A 244 11.32 2.25 15.54
N TRP A 245 12.37 1.42 15.65
CA TRP A 245 13.66 1.71 15.02
C TRP A 245 13.58 1.68 13.48
N ILE A 246 12.84 0.72 12.93
CA ILE A 246 12.62 0.66 11.47
C ILE A 246 11.83 1.88 10.99
N MET A 247 10.84 2.35 11.76
CA MET A 247 10.06 3.54 11.41
C MET A 247 10.92 4.78 11.14
N TRP A 248 12.03 4.96 11.86
CA TRP A 248 12.98 6.05 11.59
C TRP A 248 13.77 5.88 10.30
N TYR A 249 13.98 4.63 9.86
CA TYR A 249 14.63 4.31 8.59
C TYR A 249 13.67 4.38 7.38
N ILE A 250 12.36 4.22 7.59
CA ILE A 250 11.33 4.21 6.53
C ILE A 250 11.44 5.42 5.56
N PRO A 251 11.52 6.69 6.01
CA PRO A 251 11.57 7.83 5.10
C PRO A 251 12.76 7.77 4.13
N PHE A 252 13.91 7.30 4.63
CA PHE A 252 15.11 7.11 3.84
C PHE A 252 14.95 5.94 2.86
N GLY A 253 14.44 4.80 3.32
CA GLY A 253 14.21 3.63 2.47
C GLY A 253 13.17 3.87 1.36
N ILE A 254 12.07 4.57 1.67
CA ILE A 254 11.03 4.92 0.69
C ILE A 254 11.59 5.84 -0.40
N MET A 255 12.44 6.81 -0.05
CA MET A 255 13.06 7.70 -1.04
C MET A 255 13.81 6.92 -2.13
N PHE A 256 14.67 5.98 -1.73
CA PHE A 256 15.41 5.14 -2.69
C PHE A 256 14.53 4.10 -3.38
N LEU A 257 13.53 3.54 -2.69
CA LEU A 257 12.62 2.56 -3.27
C LEU A 257 11.73 3.16 -4.36
N VAL A 258 11.19 4.35 -4.13
CA VAL A 258 10.41 5.08 -5.14
C VAL A 258 11.32 5.50 -6.29
N GLY A 259 12.50 6.07 -5.98
CA GLY A 259 13.47 6.47 -6.99
C GLY A 259 13.90 5.32 -7.89
N SER A 260 14.23 4.15 -7.33
CA SER A 260 14.67 3.00 -8.12
C SER A 260 13.56 2.45 -9.00
N LYS A 261 12.31 2.44 -8.52
CA LYS A 261 11.15 2.01 -9.31
C LYS A 261 10.87 2.95 -10.49
N ILE A 262 11.12 4.26 -10.34
CA ILE A 262 10.99 5.23 -11.44
C ILE A 262 12.09 5.04 -12.48
N VAL A 263 13.31 4.71 -12.05
CA VAL A 263 14.42 4.43 -12.97
C VAL A 263 14.15 3.15 -13.77
N GLU A 264 13.57 2.12 -13.16
CA GLU A 264 13.18 0.86 -13.83
C GLU A 264 12.05 1.03 -14.85
N MET A 265 11.13 1.98 -14.67
CA MET A 265 10.01 2.17 -15.59
C MET A 265 10.44 2.97 -16.82
N GLU A 266 10.68 2.31 -17.95
CA GLU A 266 11.19 2.92 -19.19
C GLU A 266 10.23 3.91 -19.89
N ASP A 267 8.95 4.05 -19.52
CA ASP A 267 7.97 4.82 -20.33
C ASP A 267 7.02 5.76 -19.55
N VAL A 268 7.38 6.22 -18.35
CA VAL A 268 6.46 7.09 -17.57
C VAL A 268 6.15 8.42 -18.26
N VAL A 269 7.14 8.98 -18.97
CA VAL A 269 7.01 10.27 -19.66
C VAL A 269 6.27 10.09 -20.99
N LEU A 270 6.52 9.01 -21.73
CA LEU A 270 5.84 8.76 -23.01
C LEU A 270 4.35 8.43 -22.78
N LEU A 271 4.01 7.67 -21.74
CA LEU A 271 2.61 7.36 -21.40
C LEU A 271 1.85 8.54 -20.78
N ALA A 272 2.50 9.36 -19.95
CA ALA A 272 1.86 10.57 -19.41
C ALA A 272 1.64 11.62 -20.51
N VAL A 273 2.62 11.81 -21.40
CA VAL A 273 2.50 12.73 -22.55
C VAL A 273 1.47 12.19 -23.55
N ALA A 274 1.45 10.89 -23.86
CA ALA A 274 0.45 10.30 -24.74
C ALA A 274 -0.98 10.37 -24.17
N ASN A 275 -1.17 10.19 -22.86
CA ASN A 275 -2.48 10.36 -22.23
C ASN A 275 -2.94 11.83 -22.24
N VAL A 276 -2.03 12.79 -22.04
CA VAL A 276 -2.33 14.23 -22.16
C VAL A 276 -2.65 14.61 -23.60
N GLN A 277 -1.95 14.05 -24.59
CA GLN A 277 -2.25 14.26 -26.02
C GLN A 277 -3.61 13.66 -26.43
N ALA A 278 -3.96 12.48 -25.90
CA ALA A 278 -5.26 11.85 -26.16
C ALA A 278 -6.44 12.67 -25.59
N GLU A 279 -6.22 13.44 -24.54
CA GLU A 279 -7.22 14.34 -23.94
C GLU A 279 -7.40 15.63 -24.76
N GLU A 280 -6.37 16.07 -25.49
CA GLU A 280 -6.42 17.23 -26.38
C GLU A 280 -7.12 16.90 -27.72
N GLU A 281 -6.96 15.68 -28.26
CA GLU A 281 -7.65 15.23 -29.49
C GLU A 281 -9.11 14.81 -29.28
N THR A 282 -9.53 14.44 -28.06
CA THR A 282 -10.91 14.01 -27.77
C THR A 282 -11.85 15.16 -27.36
N SER A 283 -11.34 16.40 -27.29
CA SER A 283 -12.17 17.56 -26.99
C SER A 283 -13.07 17.93 -28.20
N PRO A 284 -14.41 17.88 -28.07
CA PRO A 284 -15.35 18.04 -29.19
C PRO A 284 -15.29 19.42 -29.87
N LEU A 285 -14.63 20.42 -29.26
CA LEU A 285 -14.49 21.76 -29.84
C LEU A 285 -13.55 21.80 -31.06
N VAL A 286 -12.51 20.96 -31.09
CA VAL A 286 -11.50 20.96 -32.17
C VAL A 286 -12.03 20.22 -33.40
N THR A 287 -12.78 19.14 -33.20
CA THR A 287 -13.42 18.38 -34.28
C THR A 287 -14.49 19.21 -35.01
N HIS A 288 -15.19 20.10 -34.30
CA HIS A 288 -16.16 21.02 -34.92
C HIS A 288 -15.47 22.17 -35.68
N GLN A 289 -14.32 22.68 -35.23
CA GLN A 289 -13.58 23.70 -35.99
C GLN A 289 -12.84 23.13 -37.21
N ALA A 290 -12.26 21.93 -37.13
CA ALA A 290 -11.60 21.28 -38.27
C ALA A 290 -12.60 20.96 -39.39
N LYS A 291 -13.78 20.46 -39.04
CA LYS A 291 -14.84 20.13 -40.00
C LYS A 291 -15.50 21.36 -40.62
N ALA A 292 -15.49 22.51 -39.92
CA ALA A 292 -15.96 23.79 -40.47
C ALA A 292 -14.95 24.42 -41.45
N LEU A 293 -13.64 24.17 -41.27
CA LEU A 293 -12.59 24.67 -42.14
C LEU A 293 -12.44 23.82 -43.43
N GLU A 294 -12.69 22.51 -43.36
CA GLU A 294 -12.72 21.61 -44.52
C GLU A 294 -13.96 21.76 -45.41
N ALA A 295 -15.06 22.33 -44.91
CA ALA A 295 -16.29 22.55 -45.69
C ALA A 295 -16.32 23.89 -46.46
N MET A 296 -15.32 24.75 -46.28
CA MET A 296 -15.26 26.07 -46.92
C MET A 296 -14.96 26.07 -48.44
N PRO A 297 -14.19 25.12 -49.03
CA PRO A 297 -13.95 25.11 -50.47
C PRO A 297 -15.11 24.55 -51.31
N GLU A 298 -16.01 23.73 -50.76
CA GLU A 298 -17.17 23.20 -51.52
C GLU A 298 -18.30 24.23 -51.72
N ALA A 299 -18.40 25.25 -50.86
CA ALA A 299 -19.42 26.30 -50.98
C ALA A 299 -19.08 27.38 -52.02
N ILE A 300 -17.82 27.47 -52.46
CA ILE A 300 -17.37 28.45 -53.46
C ILE A 300 -17.54 27.90 -54.88
N GLU A 301 -17.48 26.58 -55.07
CA GLU A 301 -17.71 25.92 -56.37
C GLU A 301 -19.20 25.79 -56.75
N SER A 302 -20.12 25.99 -55.81
CA SER A 302 -21.57 25.94 -56.07
C SER A 302 -22.22 27.31 -56.38
N VAL A 303 -21.44 28.39 -56.42
CA VAL A 303 -21.93 29.77 -56.62
C VAL A 303 -21.26 30.48 -57.82
N LEU A 304 -20.27 29.85 -58.46
CA LEU A 304 -19.64 30.28 -59.72
C LEU A 304 -20.05 29.34 -60.86
#